data_AF-A0A821KBX9-F1
#
_entry.id   AF-A0A821KBX9-F1
#
_cell.length_a   1.000
_cell.length_b   1.000
_cell.length_c   1.000
_cell.angle_alpha   90.00
_cell.angle_beta   90.00
_cell.angle_gamma   90.00
#
_symmetry.space_group_name_H-M   'P 1'
#
loop_
_entity.id
_entity.type
_entity.pdbx_description
1 polymer ?
#
loop_
_entity_poly.entity_id
_entity_poly.type
_entity_poly.pdbx_seq_one_letter_code
_entity_poly.pdbx_strand_id
1 'polypeptide(L)'
;MISDRVLFMLRMFIEILRTVWPLYLLYSYYRGTLTFANSVSFVRVASFFIIVPIYFMILRGIGRFVNPVYTKFLNDFSEIKYDSTKKARQKFLAKYDFSLSHWQPDYRVESYSIRKLPSISTTKTDFTNQTEVTLIEQVLHYPFLLLGYVCVNLFGRRLMFPGSLEILRFMQYRALLDGRSNLIVSYHAKRRILRTADGNNIDTIFVDARSIT
;
A
#
# COMPACT_ATOMS: atom_id res chain seq x y z
N MET A 1 -1.66 -17.43 -10.75
CA MET A 1 -3.01 -17.40 -10.14
C MET A 1 -3.04 -17.95 -8.71
N ILE A 2 -2.74 -19.24 -8.46
CA ILE A 2 -2.70 -19.79 -7.09
C ILE A 2 -1.55 -19.18 -6.27
N SER A 3 -0.34 -19.10 -6.83
CA SER A 3 0.81 -18.46 -6.18
C SER A 3 0.53 -17.00 -5.80
N ASP A 4 -0.18 -16.24 -6.64
CA ASP A 4 -0.52 -14.85 -6.37
C ASP A 4 -1.50 -14.69 -5.21
N ARG A 5 -2.50 -15.59 -5.12
CA ARG A 5 -3.43 -15.62 -3.99
C ARG A 5 -2.72 -15.97 -2.69
N VAL A 6 -1.83 -16.97 -2.71
CA VAL A 6 -1.06 -17.36 -1.51
C VAL A 6 -0.15 -16.23 -1.05
N LEU A 7 0.58 -15.58 -1.96
CA LEU A 7 1.44 -14.43 -1.62
C LEU A 7 0.62 -13.25 -1.08
N PHE A 8 -0.56 -12.99 -1.64
CA PHE A 8 -1.47 -11.98 -1.12
C PHE A 8 -1.94 -12.33 0.31
N MET A 9 -2.38 -13.56 0.56
CA MET A 9 -2.80 -14.02 1.89
C MET A 9 -1.66 -13.95 2.91
N LEU A 10 -0.44 -14.32 2.52
CA LEU A 10 0.74 -14.20 3.38
C LEU A 10 1.06 -12.75 3.71
N ARG A 11 0.99 -11.85 2.73
CA ARG A 11 1.21 -10.41 2.93
C ARG A 11 0.17 -9.81 3.86
N MET A 12 -1.10 -10.16 3.65
CA MET A 12 -2.21 -9.82 4.54
C MET A 12 -1.97 -10.29 5.97
N PHE A 13 -1.50 -11.53 6.15
CA PHE A 13 -1.20 -12.09 7.45
C PHE A 13 -0.03 -11.37 8.14
N ILE A 14 1.05 -11.07 7.41
CA ILE A 14 2.19 -10.29 7.92
C ILE A 14 1.74 -8.89 8.35
N GLU A 15 0.86 -8.25 7.58
CA GLU A 15 0.30 -6.94 7.92
C GLU A 15 -0.56 -6.97 9.19
N ILE A 16 -1.37 -8.03 9.36
CA ILE A 16 -2.15 -8.25 10.59
C ILE A 16 -1.20 -8.47 11.77
N LEU A 17 -0.21 -9.39 11.64
CA LEU A 17 0.79 -9.64 12.67
C LEU A 17 1.55 -8.36 13.07
N ARG A 18 1.97 -7.55 12.10
CA ARG A 18 2.63 -6.25 12.32
C ARG A 18 1.76 -5.24 13.05
N THR A 19 0.45 -5.46 13.09
CA THR A 19 -0.50 -4.60 13.80
C THR A 19 -0.80 -5.15 15.19
N VAL A 20 -0.90 -6.47 15.30
CA VAL A 20 -1.27 -7.19 16.52
C VAL A 20 -0.07 -7.50 17.43
N TRP A 21 1.17 -7.37 16.95
CA TRP A 21 2.38 -7.72 17.71
C TRP A 21 2.47 -7.10 19.14
N PRO A 22 2.03 -5.86 19.42
CA PRO A 22 2.14 -5.31 20.78
C PRO A 22 1.18 -6.01 21.75
N LEU A 23 -0.02 -6.37 21.27
CA LEU A 23 -1.00 -7.13 22.04
C LEU A 23 -0.53 -8.56 22.24
N TYR A 24 0.06 -9.16 21.20
CA TYR A 24 0.65 -10.50 21.28
C TYR A 24 1.80 -10.55 22.29
N LEU A 25 2.66 -9.52 22.34
CA LEU A 25 3.73 -9.44 23.33
C LEU A 25 3.19 -9.35 24.76
N LEU A 26 2.17 -8.53 25.00
CA LEU A 26 1.55 -8.42 26.32
C LEU A 26 0.93 -9.76 26.76
N TYR A 27 0.23 -10.44 25.84
CA TYR A 27 -0.32 -11.77 26.08
C TYR A 27 0.78 -12.81 26.36
N SER A 28 1.85 -12.78 25.57
CA SER A 28 2.99 -13.69 25.72
C SER A 28 3.78 -13.45 27.01
N TYR A 29 3.82 -12.21 27.49
CA TYR A 29 4.40 -11.87 28.78
C TYR A 29 3.54 -12.42 29.93
N TYR A 30 2.22 -12.17 29.88
CA TYR A 30 1.28 -12.68 30.89
C TYR A 30 1.29 -14.21 31.02
N ARG A 31 1.44 -14.93 29.90
CA ARG A 31 1.52 -16.40 29.86
C ARG A 31 2.90 -16.97 30.17
N GLY A 32 3.95 -16.15 30.28
CA GLY A 32 5.33 -16.63 30.48
C GLY A 32 5.90 -17.43 29.31
N THR A 33 5.34 -17.27 28.10
CA THR A 33 5.76 -18.03 26.91
C THR A 33 7.10 -17.58 26.32
N LEU A 34 7.62 -16.42 26.75
CA LEU A 34 8.94 -15.87 26.41
C LEU A 34 10.09 -16.53 27.19
N THR A 35 10.07 -17.86 27.31
CA THR A 35 11.13 -18.64 27.95
C THR A 35 12.08 -19.22 26.91
N PHE A 36 13.35 -19.40 27.30
CA PHE A 36 14.39 -19.97 26.42
C PHE A 36 14.01 -21.37 25.91
N ALA A 37 13.27 -22.15 26.72
CA ALA A 37 12.76 -23.46 26.35
C ALA A 37 11.83 -23.43 25.11
N ASN A 38 11.07 -22.35 24.92
CA ASN A 38 10.14 -22.20 23.78
C ASN A 38 10.80 -21.58 22.55
N SER A 39 12.06 -21.14 22.64
CA SER A 39 12.78 -20.47 21.55
C SER A 39 12.85 -21.31 20.27
N VAL A 40 13.03 -22.63 20.40
CA VAL A 40 13.07 -23.56 19.27
C VAL A 40 11.75 -23.54 18.48
N SER A 41 10.61 -23.47 19.18
CA SER A 41 9.30 -23.36 18.54
C SER A 41 9.16 -22.04 17.77
N PHE A 42 9.63 -20.92 18.33
CA PHE A 42 9.63 -19.63 17.63
C PHE A 42 10.49 -19.66 16.36
N VAL A 43 11.69 -20.27 16.42
CA VAL A 43 12.58 -20.40 15.25
C VAL A 43 11.92 -21.24 14.16
N ARG A 44 11.27 -22.36 14.51
CA ARG A 44 10.53 -23.20 13.54
C ARG A 44 9.41 -22.42 12.87
N VAL A 45 8.60 -21.70 13.64
CA VAL A 45 7.51 -20.86 13.11
C VAL A 45 8.06 -19.76 12.20
N ALA A 46 9.10 -19.04 12.63
CA ALA A 46 9.75 -18.00 11.83
C ALA A 46 10.32 -18.55 10.52
N SER A 47 10.95 -19.73 10.56
CA SER A 47 11.50 -20.38 9.36
C SER A 47 10.42 -20.68 8.32
N PHE A 48 9.24 -21.12 8.75
CA PHE A 48 8.10 -21.37 7.86
C PHE A 48 7.66 -20.09 7.14
N PHE A 49 7.54 -18.97 7.88
CA PHE A 49 7.17 -17.68 7.30
C PHE A 49 8.21 -17.10 6.35
N ILE A 50 9.44 -17.60 6.35
CA ILE A 50 10.50 -17.17 5.42
C ILE A 50 10.54 -18.09 4.20
N ILE A 51 10.57 -19.41 4.42
CA ILE A 51 10.75 -20.41 3.36
C ILE A 51 9.55 -20.44 2.41
N VAL A 52 8.33 -20.36 2.95
CA VAL A 52 7.10 -20.47 2.15
C VAL A 52 6.98 -19.32 1.13
N PRO A 53 7.12 -18.03 1.49
CA PRO A 53 7.12 -16.95 0.50
C PRO A 53 8.21 -17.10 -0.56
N ILE A 54 9.43 -17.51 -0.18
CA ILE A 54 10.53 -17.70 -1.13
C ILE A 54 10.16 -18.76 -2.17
N TYR A 55 9.65 -19.91 -1.73
CA TYR A 55 9.19 -20.97 -2.62
C TYR A 55 8.12 -20.48 -3.61
N PHE A 56 7.09 -19.77 -3.13
CA PHE A 56 6.04 -19.24 -3.99
C PHE A 56 6.52 -18.10 -4.91
N MET A 57 7.54 -17.32 -4.51
CA MET A 57 8.16 -16.32 -5.38
C MET A 57 8.91 -16.97 -6.54
N ILE A 58 9.64 -18.06 -6.30
CA ILE A 58 10.34 -18.81 -7.35
C ILE A 58 9.33 -19.42 -8.33
N LEU A 59 8.29 -20.08 -7.82
CA LEU A 59 7.21 -20.62 -8.66
C LEU A 59 6.51 -19.53 -9.50
N ARG A 60 6.27 -18.36 -8.91
CA ARG A 60 5.72 -17.20 -9.63
C ARG A 60 6.69 -16.69 -10.69
N GLY A 61 7.99 -16.69 -10.41
CA GLY A 61 9.04 -16.36 -11.38
C GLY A 61 8.98 -17.27 -12.59
N ILE A 62 9.03 -18.59 -12.38
CA ILE A 62 8.95 -19.60 -13.43
C ILE A 62 7.65 -19.44 -14.24
N GLY A 63 6.51 -19.30 -13.56
CA GLY A 63 5.22 -19.11 -14.24
C GLY A 63 5.14 -17.85 -15.10
N ARG A 64 5.90 -16.79 -14.76
CA ARG A 64 6.02 -15.59 -15.58
C ARG A 64 6.94 -15.80 -16.78
N PHE A 65 8.05 -16.51 -16.60
CA PHE A 65 8.98 -16.80 -17.70
C PHE A 65 8.37 -17.73 -18.76
N VAL A 66 7.55 -18.69 -18.35
CA VAL A 66 6.86 -19.61 -19.28
C VAL A 66 5.74 -18.91 -20.06
N ASN A 67 5.19 -17.82 -19.54
CA ASN A 67 4.08 -17.11 -20.19
C ASN A 67 4.57 -16.29 -21.41
N PRO A 68 4.19 -16.65 -22.65
CA PRO A 68 4.65 -15.96 -23.87
C PRO A 68 4.14 -14.52 -23.97
N VAL A 69 3.01 -14.20 -23.35
CA VAL A 69 2.48 -12.84 -23.30
C VAL A 69 3.37 -11.95 -22.42
N TYR A 70 3.86 -12.51 -21.32
CA TYR A 70 4.73 -11.77 -20.39
C TYR A 70 6.12 -11.56 -20.98
N THR A 71 6.70 -12.55 -21.67
CA THR A 71 7.99 -12.38 -22.34
C THR A 71 7.91 -11.34 -23.47
N LYS A 72 6.82 -11.33 -24.25
CA LYS A 72 6.57 -10.27 -25.23
C LYS A 72 6.46 -8.89 -24.58
N PHE A 73 5.75 -8.78 -23.45
CA PHE A 73 5.70 -7.54 -22.68
C PHE A 73 7.10 -7.10 -22.21
N LEU A 74 7.95 -8.01 -21.72
CA LEU A 74 9.30 -7.68 -21.28
C LEU A 74 10.17 -7.14 -22.43
N ASN A 75 10.06 -7.75 -23.61
CA ASN A 75 10.76 -7.29 -24.80
C ASN A 75 10.29 -5.88 -25.19
N ASP A 76 8.97 -5.66 -25.33
CA ASP A 76 8.38 -4.34 -25.62
C ASP A 76 8.78 -3.30 -24.55
N PHE A 77 8.81 -3.69 -23.27
CA PHE A 77 9.20 -2.82 -22.15
C PHE A 77 10.68 -2.44 -22.22
N SER A 78 11.54 -3.39 -22.58
CA SER A 78 12.98 -3.14 -22.71
C SER A 78 13.29 -2.20 -23.87
N GLU A 79 12.62 -2.37 -25.01
CA GLU A 79 12.76 -1.49 -26.18
C GLU A 79 12.39 -0.04 -25.83
N ILE A 80 11.26 0.14 -25.15
CA ILE A 80 10.75 1.47 -24.79
C ILE A 80 11.51 2.11 -23.64
N LYS A 81 12.21 1.32 -22.82
CA LYS A 81 13.12 1.87 -21.82
C LYS A 81 14.28 2.63 -22.47
N TYR A 82 14.70 2.22 -23.67
CA TYR A 82 15.75 2.89 -24.45
C TYR A 82 15.19 3.94 -25.42
N ASP A 83 13.97 3.77 -25.93
CA ASP A 83 13.30 4.78 -26.77
C ASP A 83 12.73 5.94 -25.95
N SER A 84 13.20 7.16 -26.22
CA SER A 84 12.79 8.39 -25.53
C SER A 84 11.53 9.05 -26.13
N THR A 85 10.95 8.47 -27.18
CA THR A 85 9.84 9.10 -27.91
C THR A 85 8.54 9.11 -27.10
N LYS A 86 8.01 10.31 -26.80
CA LYS A 86 6.76 10.49 -26.03
C LYS A 86 5.56 9.73 -26.62
N LYS A 87 5.46 9.65 -27.95
CA LYS A 87 4.37 8.93 -28.65
C LYS A 87 4.45 7.41 -28.44
N ALA A 88 5.65 6.83 -28.51
CA ALA A 88 5.88 5.40 -28.30
C ALA A 88 5.53 4.98 -26.86
N ARG A 89 6.00 5.77 -25.88
CA ARG A 89 5.66 5.60 -24.45
C ARG A 89 4.14 5.64 -24.21
N GLN A 90 3.45 6.61 -24.81
CA GLN A 90 1.98 6.72 -24.68
C GLN A 90 1.26 5.50 -25.28
N LYS A 91 1.71 5.01 -26.44
CA LYS A 91 1.12 3.82 -27.08
C LYS A 91 1.30 2.57 -26.21
N PHE A 92 2.46 2.44 -25.56
CA PHE A 92 2.73 1.34 -24.63
C PHE A 92 1.91 1.41 -23.35
N LEU A 93 1.77 2.61 -22.76
CA LEU A 93 0.94 2.83 -21.58
C LEU A 93 -0.54 2.53 -21.83
N ALA A 94 -1.02 2.71 -23.06
CA ALA A 94 -2.36 2.35 -23.47
C ALA A 94 -2.53 0.83 -23.70
N LYS A 95 -1.46 0.15 -24.15
CA LYS A 95 -1.48 -1.27 -24.49
C LYS A 95 -1.38 -2.20 -23.27
N TYR A 96 -0.61 -1.82 -22.26
CA TYR A 96 -0.31 -2.70 -21.13
C TYR A 96 -0.67 -2.08 -19.77
N ASP A 97 -1.18 -2.93 -18.88
CA ASP A 97 -1.28 -2.62 -17.46
C ASP A 97 -0.10 -3.22 -16.69
N PHE A 98 0.60 -2.39 -15.92
CA PHE A 98 1.75 -2.80 -15.14
C PHE A 98 1.99 -1.87 -13.95
N SER A 99 2.85 -2.32 -13.03
CA SER A 99 3.23 -1.57 -11.84
C SER A 99 4.16 -0.40 -12.19
N LEU A 100 3.79 0.78 -11.69
CA LEU A 100 4.44 2.06 -11.98
C LEU A 100 5.80 2.26 -11.29
N SER A 101 6.21 1.34 -10.40
CA SER A 101 7.39 1.54 -9.54
C SER A 101 8.69 1.78 -10.31
N HIS A 102 8.83 1.18 -11.49
CA HIS A 102 10.06 1.28 -12.31
C HIS A 102 9.87 2.14 -13.57
N TRP A 103 8.72 2.80 -13.72
CA TRP A 103 8.44 3.64 -14.87
C TRP A 103 8.83 5.09 -14.60
N GLN A 104 9.36 5.77 -15.61
CA GLN A 104 9.71 7.18 -15.50
C GLN A 104 8.46 8.06 -15.63
N PRO A 105 8.25 9.04 -14.73
CA PRO A 105 7.07 9.90 -14.79
C PRO A 105 7.10 10.79 -16.05
N ASP A 106 5.93 11.08 -16.60
CA ASP A 106 5.76 12.01 -17.72
C ASP A 106 5.87 13.47 -17.30
N TYR A 107 5.48 13.75 -16.06
CA TYR A 107 5.56 15.07 -15.45
C TYR A 107 6.01 14.95 -14.01
N ARG A 108 6.93 15.82 -13.61
CA ARG A 108 7.43 15.91 -12.24
C ARG A 108 7.02 17.26 -11.68
N VAL A 109 6.35 17.23 -10.53
CA VAL A 109 6.09 18.44 -9.75
C VAL A 109 7.38 18.80 -9.03
N GLU A 110 7.89 19.99 -9.31
CA GLU A 110 9.08 20.50 -8.65
C GLU A 110 8.74 21.03 -7.26
N SER A 111 9.53 20.66 -6.25
CA SER A 111 9.22 20.94 -4.84
C SER A 111 9.17 22.44 -4.51
N TYR A 112 9.83 23.30 -5.30
CA TYR A 112 9.79 24.75 -5.13
C TYR A 112 8.43 25.38 -5.50
N SER A 113 7.61 24.67 -6.30
CA SER A 113 6.30 25.17 -6.75
C SER A 113 5.18 24.98 -5.73
N ILE A 114 5.46 24.29 -4.62
CA ILE A 114 4.47 24.01 -3.59
C ILE A 114 4.33 25.21 -2.65
N ARG A 115 3.13 25.77 -2.59
CA ARG A 115 2.75 26.65 -1.48
C ARG A 115 2.74 25.82 -0.20
N LYS A 116 3.70 26.05 0.70
CA LYS A 116 3.70 25.45 2.05
C LYS A 116 2.38 25.84 2.72
N LEU A 117 1.48 24.89 2.92
CA LEU A 117 0.33 25.11 3.79
C LEU A 117 0.85 25.36 5.21
N PRO A 118 0.20 26.25 5.98
CA PRO A 118 0.50 26.37 7.40
C PRO A 118 0.32 24.99 8.02
N SER A 119 1.33 24.51 8.76
CA SER A 119 1.21 23.29 9.54
C SER A 119 0.03 23.48 10.49
N ILE A 120 -1.02 22.69 10.33
CA ILE A 120 -2.07 22.59 11.33
C ILE A 120 -1.40 22.00 12.57
N SER A 121 -0.98 22.88 13.48
CA SER A 121 -0.55 22.46 14.79
C SER A 121 -1.81 21.97 15.50
N THR A 122 -2.03 20.66 15.50
CA THR A 122 -2.92 20.01 16.46
C THR A 122 -2.26 20.14 17.83
N THR A 123 -2.17 21.38 18.32
CA THR A 123 -1.69 21.70 19.65
C THR A 123 -2.79 21.28 20.59
N LYS A 124 -2.41 20.54 21.62
CA LYS A 124 -3.23 19.81 22.58
C LYS A 124 -4.05 20.73 23.52
N THR A 125 -4.51 21.89 23.05
CA THR A 125 -5.05 22.95 23.91
C THR A 125 -6.55 22.85 24.20
N ASP A 126 -7.27 21.89 23.59
CA ASP A 126 -8.73 21.84 23.72
C ASP A 126 -9.25 20.84 24.78
N PHE A 127 -8.38 20.22 25.58
CA PHE A 127 -8.79 19.34 26.69
C PHE A 127 -8.83 20.02 28.06
N THR A 128 -8.64 21.34 28.14
CA THR A 128 -8.75 22.09 29.39
C THR A 128 -10.14 22.70 29.56
N ASN A 129 -11.18 21.87 29.57
CA ASN A 129 -12.41 22.20 30.29
C ASN A 129 -12.27 21.59 31.69
N GLN A 130 -11.76 22.42 32.61
CA GLN A 130 -11.54 22.10 34.01
C GLN A 130 -12.87 21.75 34.68
N THR A 131 -13.13 20.46 34.84
CA THR A 131 -14.01 19.93 35.88
C THR A 131 -13.09 19.26 36.88
N GLU A 132 -13.29 19.50 38.18
CA GLU A 132 -12.48 18.89 39.24
C GLU A 132 -12.70 17.38 39.23
N VAL A 133 -11.80 16.68 38.55
CA VAL A 133 -11.84 15.22 38.43
C VAL A 133 -11.39 14.61 39.74
N THR A 134 -12.18 13.67 40.26
CA THR A 134 -11.83 12.93 41.47
C THR A 134 -10.56 12.09 41.26
N LEU A 135 -9.77 11.81 42.31
CA LEU A 135 -8.54 11.00 42.21
C LEU A 135 -8.79 9.61 41.58
N ILE A 136 -9.99 9.07 41.76
CA ILE A 136 -10.43 7.80 41.20
C ILE A 136 -10.64 7.91 39.69
N GLU A 137 -11.27 8.98 39.22
CA GLU A 137 -11.42 9.27 37.79
C GLU A 137 -10.07 9.53 37.13
N GLN A 138 -9.13 10.17 37.82
CA GLN A 138 -7.79 10.39 37.31
C GLN A 138 -7.02 9.08 37.10
N VAL A 139 -7.11 8.12 38.03
CA VAL A 139 -6.49 6.80 37.90
C VAL A 139 -7.16 5.95 36.82
N LEU A 140 -8.50 5.97 36.73
CA LEU A 140 -9.25 5.24 35.70
C LEU A 140 -9.09 5.85 34.29
N HIS A 141 -8.73 7.12 34.18
CA HIS A 141 -8.52 7.78 32.89
C HIS A 141 -7.25 7.32 32.16
N TYR A 142 -6.17 6.98 32.88
CA TYR A 142 -4.91 6.53 32.28
C TYR A 142 -5.03 5.25 31.42
N PRO A 143 -5.68 4.15 31.87
CA PRO A 143 -5.84 2.96 31.03
C PRO A 143 -6.74 3.24 29.81
N PHE A 144 -7.75 4.11 29.93
CA PHE A 144 -8.59 4.52 28.80
C PHE A 144 -7.81 5.35 27.77
N LEU A 145 -6.95 6.26 28.23
CA LEU A 145 -6.07 7.03 27.37
C LEU A 145 -5.05 6.12 26.64
N LEU A 146 -4.50 5.13 27.34
CA LEU A 146 -3.63 4.12 26.74
C LEU A 146 -4.39 3.31 25.67
N LEU A 147 -5.60 2.86 25.97
CA LEU A 147 -6.44 2.13 25.03
C LEU A 147 -6.80 2.99 23.81
N GLY A 148 -7.14 4.26 24.02
CA GLY A 148 -7.39 5.24 22.95
C GLY A 148 -6.16 5.46 22.07
N TYR A 149 -4.98 5.64 22.68
CA TYR A 149 -3.71 5.76 21.96
C TYR A 149 -3.42 4.52 21.10
N VAL A 150 -3.62 3.31 21.65
CA VAL A 150 -3.49 2.05 20.94
C VAL A 150 -4.49 2.01 19.76
N CYS A 151 -5.78 2.27 20.00
CA CYS A 151 -6.81 2.27 18.96
C CYS A 151 -6.53 3.26 17.81
N VAL A 152 -6.12 4.49 18.12
CA VAL A 152 -5.79 5.51 17.11
C VAL A 152 -4.58 5.10 16.28
N ASN A 153 -3.55 4.52 16.90
CA ASN A 153 -2.34 4.09 16.19
C ASN A 153 -2.52 2.80 15.37
N LEU A 154 -3.33 1.84 15.85
CA LEU A 154 -3.62 0.59 15.13
C LEU A 154 -4.63 0.80 13.99
N PHE A 155 -5.77 1.42 14.30
CA PHE A 155 -6.90 1.53 13.38
C PHE A 155 -7.05 2.93 12.82
N GLY A 156 -7.04 3.96 13.69
CA GLY A 156 -7.36 5.33 13.31
C GLY A 156 -6.54 5.85 12.12
N ARG A 157 -5.20 5.79 12.21
CA ARG A 157 -4.32 6.27 11.14
C ARG A 157 -4.51 5.52 9.81
N ARG A 158 -4.82 4.22 9.86
CA ARG A 158 -4.99 3.40 8.64
C ARG A 158 -6.38 3.58 8.01
N LEU A 159 -7.41 3.81 8.83
CA LEU A 159 -8.76 4.09 8.37
C LEU A 159 -8.90 5.50 7.78
N MET A 160 -8.13 6.48 8.28
CA MET A 160 -8.07 7.83 7.70
C MET A 160 -7.61 7.82 6.23
N PHE A 161 -6.73 6.88 5.87
CA PHE A 161 -6.26 6.67 4.50
C PHE A 161 -6.62 5.27 4.03
N PRO A 162 -7.89 5.04 3.65
CA PRO A 162 -8.38 3.69 3.35
C PRO A 162 -7.67 3.08 2.14
N GLY A 163 -7.14 3.90 1.23
CA GLY A 163 -6.28 3.46 0.12
C GLY A 163 -4.92 2.89 0.53
N SER A 164 -4.53 3.00 1.80
CA SER A 164 -3.35 2.33 2.37
C SER A 164 -3.63 0.87 2.78
N LEU A 165 -4.92 0.51 2.94
CA LEU A 165 -5.33 -0.83 3.34
C LEU A 165 -5.27 -1.79 2.16
N GLU A 166 -4.48 -2.85 2.29
CA GLU A 166 -4.32 -3.85 1.22
C GLU A 166 -5.63 -4.56 0.85
N ILE A 167 -6.51 -4.79 1.84
CA ILE A 167 -7.84 -5.38 1.63
C ILE A 167 -8.66 -4.51 0.70
N LEU A 168 -8.76 -3.22 1.01
CA LEU A 168 -9.60 -2.31 0.24
C LEU A 168 -9.03 -2.13 -1.17
N ARG A 169 -7.71 -1.99 -1.29
CA ARG A 169 -7.03 -1.95 -2.59
C ARG A 169 -7.33 -3.20 -3.41
N PHE A 170 -7.33 -4.38 -2.81
CA PHE A 170 -7.65 -5.63 -3.48
C PHE A 170 -9.10 -5.69 -3.93
N MET A 171 -10.05 -5.27 -3.08
CA MET A 171 -11.47 -5.21 -3.43
C MET A 171 -11.73 -4.26 -4.59
N GLN A 172 -11.08 -3.09 -4.57
CA GLN A 172 -11.26 -2.06 -5.60
C GLN A 172 -10.46 -2.35 -6.89
N TYR A 173 -9.42 -3.19 -6.83
CA TYR A 173 -8.49 -3.43 -7.94
C TYR A 173 -9.20 -3.78 -9.25
N ARG A 174 -10.22 -4.66 -9.20
CA ARG A 174 -10.97 -5.06 -10.39
C ARG A 174 -11.75 -3.89 -11.00
N ALA A 175 -12.45 -3.12 -10.17
CA ALA A 175 -13.23 -1.97 -10.62
C ALA A 175 -12.33 -0.89 -11.23
N LEU A 176 -11.15 -0.64 -10.64
CA LEU A 176 -10.17 0.30 -11.22
C LEU A 176 -9.61 -0.20 -12.55
N LEU A 177 -9.32 -1.50 -12.66
CA LEU A 177 -8.79 -2.08 -13.89
C LEU A 177 -9.82 -1.98 -15.02
N ASP A 178 -11.06 -2.35 -14.73
CA ASP A 178 -12.17 -2.31 -15.69
C ASP A 178 -12.49 -0.88 -16.11
N GLY A 179 -12.69 0.03 -15.14
CA GLY A 179 -12.96 1.44 -15.40
C GLY A 179 -11.89 2.11 -16.26
N ARG A 180 -10.60 1.84 -15.98
CA ARG A 180 -9.50 2.35 -16.82
C ARG A 180 -9.51 1.75 -18.22
N SER A 181 -9.76 0.45 -18.35
CA SER A 181 -9.81 -0.20 -19.68
C SER A 181 -10.93 0.39 -20.54
N ASN A 182 -12.10 0.62 -19.94
CA ASN A 182 -13.24 1.23 -20.60
C ASN A 182 -12.95 2.69 -21.00
N LEU A 183 -12.31 3.48 -20.13
CA LEU A 183 -11.93 4.86 -20.46
C LEU A 183 -10.95 4.92 -21.65
N ILE A 184 -9.97 4.02 -21.70
CA ILE A 184 -8.97 4.00 -22.78
C ILE A 184 -9.62 3.56 -24.11
N VAL A 185 -10.47 2.53 -24.07
CA VAL A 185 -11.08 1.94 -25.28
C VAL A 185 -12.22 2.81 -25.81
N SER A 186 -13.17 3.19 -24.95
CA SER A 186 -14.42 3.86 -25.35
C SER A 186 -14.26 5.37 -25.53
N TYR A 187 -13.39 6.02 -24.74
CA TYR A 187 -13.24 7.48 -24.73
C TYR A 187 -11.86 7.95 -25.21
N HIS A 188 -11.07 7.06 -25.81
CA HIS A 188 -9.70 7.34 -26.26
C HIS A 188 -8.83 8.06 -25.22
N ALA A 189 -9.03 7.70 -23.95
CA ALA A 189 -8.36 8.37 -22.85
C ALA A 189 -6.85 8.17 -22.87
N LYS A 190 -6.11 9.20 -22.49
CA LYS A 190 -4.64 9.20 -22.45
C LYS A 190 -4.17 8.96 -21.01
N ARG A 191 -3.61 7.78 -20.76
CA ARG A 191 -2.94 7.46 -19.50
C ARG A 191 -1.59 8.16 -19.40
N ARG A 192 -1.32 8.82 -18.28
CA ARG A 192 -0.05 9.52 -17.99
C ARG A 192 0.33 9.33 -16.54
N ILE A 193 1.62 9.45 -16.26
CA ILE A 193 2.15 9.23 -14.91
C ILE A 193 2.73 10.53 -14.39
N LEU A 194 2.24 10.97 -13.24
CA LEU A 194 2.69 12.19 -12.58
C LEU A 194 3.52 11.81 -11.36
N ARG A 195 4.60 12.54 -11.10
CA ARG A 195 5.35 12.43 -9.85
C ARG A 195 5.07 13.64 -8.97
N THR A 196 4.54 13.41 -7.78
CA THR A 196 4.35 14.45 -6.78
C THR A 196 5.69 14.94 -6.26
N ALA A 197 5.69 16.10 -5.62
CA ALA A 197 6.88 16.64 -5.00
C ALA A 197 7.39 15.80 -3.82
N ASP A 198 6.51 15.05 -3.15
CA ASP A 198 6.87 14.05 -2.13
C ASP A 198 7.55 12.80 -2.73
N GLY A 199 7.67 12.74 -4.06
CA GLY A 199 8.29 11.65 -4.78
C GLY A 199 7.35 10.48 -5.09
N ASN A 200 6.04 10.60 -4.83
CA ASN A 200 5.06 9.56 -5.14
C ASN A 200 4.67 9.59 -6.62
N ASN A 201 4.63 8.42 -7.27
CA ASN A 201 4.14 8.30 -8.64
C ASN A 201 2.63 8.02 -8.62
N ILE A 202 1.86 8.85 -9.33
CA ILE A 202 0.40 8.77 -9.47
C ILE A 202 0.06 8.38 -10.91
N ASP A 203 -0.77 7.35 -11.05
CA ASP A 203 -1.41 7.00 -12.34
C ASP A 203 -2.56 7.97 -12.60
N THR A 204 -2.57 8.59 -13.77
CA THR A 204 -3.64 9.51 -14.17
C THR A 204 -4.15 9.17 -15.55
N ILE A 205 -5.44 9.43 -15.78
CA ILE A 205 -6.11 9.21 -17.06
C ILE A 205 -6.77 10.52 -17.45
N PHE A 206 -6.46 11.01 -18.64
CA PHE A 206 -7.04 12.23 -19.19
C PHE A 206 -8.01 11.89 -20.31
N VAL A 207 -9.24 12.38 -20.19
CA VAL A 207 -10.28 12.28 -21.22
C VAL A 207 -10.51 13.68 -21.77
N ASP A 208 -10.53 13.81 -23.11
CA ASP A 208 -10.88 15.07 -23.74
C ASP A 208 -12.39 15.07 -24.04
N ALA A 209 -13.15 15.86 -23.27
CA ALA A 209 -14.60 15.98 -23.44
C ALA A 209 -15.00 17.13 -24.39
N ARG A 210 -14.04 17.87 -24.97
CA ARG A 210 -14.33 19.07 -25.77
C ARG A 210 -14.98 18.78 -27.12
N SER A 211 -14.95 17.53 -27.59
CA SER A 211 -15.60 17.10 -28.82
C SER A 211 -16.95 16.39 -28.59
N ILE A 212 -17.44 16.36 -27.35
CA ILE A 212 -18.72 15.75 -26.98
C ILE A 212 -19.74 16.88 -26.86
N THR A 213 -20.24 17.34 -28.00
CA THR A 213 -21.40 18.23 -28.15
C THR A 213 -22.29 17.68 -29.25
#